data_AF-A0A6A7VXE5-F1
#
_entry.id   AF-A0A6A7VXE5-F1
#
_cell.length_a   1.000
_cell.length_b   1.000
_cell.length_c   1.000
_cell.angle_alpha   90.00
_cell.angle_beta   90.00
_cell.angle_gamma   90.00
#
_symmetry.space_group_name_H-M   'P 1'
#
loop_
_entity.id
_entity.type
_entity.pdbx_description
1 polymer ?
#
loop_
_entity_poly.entity_id
_entity_poly.type
_entity_poly.pdbx_seq_one_letter_code
_entity_poly.pdbx_strand_id
1 'polypeptide(L)'
;MENRTYNDIKEELEQLETAGIDVSRYQKRANELMEEFKSITEKARREARIVAMISCIFCVLIVAFAAIVNLSNLSLKKDVSDKNAIIENYEQMVRTLGIDTERNSKQHKTNGSPDSNELINENYQLLRKISVLENKMKLIKHEYGIKVIDDGKSYYLQANKVDSALMLLDVYRDKIHYDVKKKEWIVVR
;
A
#
# COMPACT_ATOMS: atom_id res chain seq x y z
N MET A 1 63.22 4.73 -3.33
CA MET A 1 63.20 5.66 -2.19
C MET A 1 62.35 5.01 -1.12
N GLU A 2 62.97 4.57 -0.03
CA GLU A 2 62.24 4.07 1.13
C GLU A 2 61.37 5.18 1.72
N ASN A 3 60.14 4.82 2.03
CA ASN A 3 59.15 5.75 2.58
C ASN A 3 59.49 5.96 4.06
N ARG A 4 60.33 6.95 4.36
CA ARG A 4 60.71 7.27 5.74
C ARG A 4 59.52 7.82 6.50
N THR A 5 59.33 7.32 7.72
CA THR A 5 58.23 7.69 8.59
C THR A 5 58.54 9.02 9.28
N TYR A 6 57.52 9.81 9.63
CA TYR A 6 57.71 11.06 10.37
C TYR A 6 58.50 10.88 11.67
N ASN A 7 58.32 9.74 12.35
CA ASN A 7 59.08 9.41 13.55
C ASN A 7 60.59 9.30 13.26
N ASP A 8 60.96 8.74 12.11
CA ASP A 8 62.36 8.58 11.71
C ASP A 8 63.01 9.96 11.48
N ILE A 9 62.27 10.89 10.86
CA ILE A 9 62.72 12.27 10.62
C ILE A 9 62.82 13.06 11.95
N LYS A 10 61.87 12.86 12.86
CA LYS A 10 61.88 13.51 14.17
C LYS A 10 63.06 13.06 15.03
N GLU A 11 63.36 11.76 15.02
CA GLU A 11 64.47 11.17 15.77
C GLU A 11 65.83 11.64 15.22
N GLU A 12 65.98 11.75 13.89
CA GLU A 12 67.18 12.35 13.28
C GLU A 12 67.36 13.84 13.64
N LEU A 13 66.27 14.62 13.70
CA LEU A 13 66.32 16.04 14.09
C LEU A 13 66.70 16.22 15.57
N GLU A 14 66.20 15.37 16.48
CA GLU A 14 66.60 15.35 17.89
C GLU A 14 68.08 14.98 18.07
N GLN A 15 68.60 14.01 17.29
CA GLN A 15 70.02 13.66 17.31
C GLN A 15 70.92 14.82 16.85
N LEU A 16 70.50 15.55 15.82
CA LEU A 16 71.22 16.73 15.33
C LEU A 16 71.18 17.91 16.32
N GLU A 17 70.07 18.09 17.05
CA GLU A 17 69.96 19.08 18.13
C GLU A 17 70.89 18.73 19.30
N THR A 18 70.98 17.46 19.70
CA THR A 18 71.95 17.00 20.71
C THR A 18 73.42 17.14 20.27
N ALA A 19 73.68 17.21 18.96
CA ALA A 19 75.01 17.49 18.40
C ALA A 19 75.34 19.00 18.35
N GLY A 20 74.45 19.86 18.87
CA GLY A 20 74.66 21.31 18.96
C GLY A 20 74.33 22.09 17.68
N ILE A 21 73.63 21.47 16.73
CA ILE A 21 73.15 22.13 15.52
C ILE A 21 71.78 22.75 15.84
N ASP A 22 71.54 24.00 15.44
CA ASP A 22 70.23 24.64 15.67
C ASP A 22 69.19 24.11 14.68
N VAL A 23 68.44 23.11 15.12
CA VAL A 23 67.41 22.41 14.35
C VAL A 23 65.99 22.91 14.67
N SER A 24 65.86 23.81 15.65
CA SER A 24 64.58 24.27 16.21
C SER A 24 63.58 24.75 15.16
N ARG A 25 64.08 25.45 14.12
CA ARG A 25 63.28 25.96 13.00
C ARG A 25 62.70 24.86 12.11
N TYR A 26 63.46 23.78 11.90
CA TYR A 26 63.03 22.64 11.10
C TYR A 26 62.04 21.77 11.87
N GLN A 27 62.26 21.58 13.16
CA GLN A 27 61.38 20.83 14.04
C GLN A 27 60.02 21.52 14.20
N LYS A 28 60.00 22.85 14.37
CA LYS A 28 58.76 23.63 14.39
C LYS A 28 57.97 23.48 13.09
N ARG A 29 58.65 23.61 11.94
CA ARG A 29 58.02 23.48 10.63
C ARG A 29 57.51 22.05 10.35
N ALA A 30 58.23 21.03 10.83
CA ALA A 30 57.80 19.64 10.73
C ALA A 30 56.54 19.36 11.59
N ASN A 31 56.47 19.93 12.79
CA ASN A 31 55.30 19.82 13.65
C ASN A 31 54.06 20.52 13.08
N GLU A 32 54.23 21.74 12.54
CA GLU A 32 53.16 22.48 11.88
C GLU A 32 52.60 21.69 10.68
N LEU A 33 53.46 21.12 9.84
CA LEU A 33 53.04 20.28 8.71
C LEU A 33 52.27 19.03 9.17
N MET A 34 52.73 18.39 10.26
CA MET A 34 52.11 17.20 10.82
C MET A 34 50.70 17.48 11.37
N GLU A 35 50.52 18.62 12.05
CA GLU A 35 49.21 19.05 12.51
C GLU A 35 48.26 19.36 11.35
N GLU A 36 48.74 20.02 10.29
CA GLU A 36 47.95 20.24 9.08
C GLU A 36 47.51 18.92 8.45
N PHE A 37 48.43 17.96 8.26
CA PHE A 37 48.10 16.64 7.72
C PHE A 37 47.09 15.88 8.59
N LYS A 38 47.24 15.94 9.91
CA LYS A 38 46.33 15.30 10.86
C LYS A 38 44.94 15.94 10.79
N SER A 39 44.86 17.26 10.68
CA SER A 39 43.60 17.98 10.56
C SER A 39 42.86 17.63 9.25
N ILE A 40 43.59 17.52 8.14
CA ILE A 40 43.04 17.14 6.83
C ILE A 40 42.53 15.70 6.85
N THR A 41 43.32 14.78 7.40
CA THR A 41 42.92 13.36 7.51
C THR A 41 41.73 13.17 8.44
N GLU A 42 41.65 13.88 9.56
CA GLU A 42 40.48 13.84 10.44
C GLU A 42 39.22 14.39 9.77
N LYS A 43 39.34 15.48 9.02
CA LYS A 43 38.23 16.07 8.26
C LYS A 43 37.71 15.09 7.19
N ALA A 44 38.61 14.51 6.41
CA ALA A 44 38.27 13.50 5.41
C ALA A 44 37.61 12.25 6.03
N ARG A 45 38.07 11.83 7.23
CA ARG A 45 37.44 10.71 7.97
C ARG A 45 36.03 11.02 8.44
N ARG A 46 35.76 12.26 8.87
CA ARG A 46 34.41 12.69 9.26
C ARG A 46 33.47 12.74 8.06
N GLU A 47 33.93 13.31 6.94
CA GLU A 47 33.17 13.34 5.69
C GLU A 47 32.84 11.92 5.20
N ALA A 48 33.83 11.02 5.21
CA ALA A 48 33.62 9.61 4.84
C ALA A 48 32.59 8.90 5.76
N ARG A 49 32.60 9.18 7.07
CA ARG A 49 31.59 8.63 8.00
C ARG A 49 30.18 9.18 7.72
N ILE A 50 30.06 10.46 7.39
CA ILE A 50 28.78 11.08 7.04
C ILE A 50 28.24 10.48 5.74
N VAL A 51 29.08 10.34 4.71
CA VAL A 51 28.69 9.69 3.45
C VAL A 51 28.28 8.23 3.67
N ALA A 52 29.01 7.50 4.51
CA ALA A 52 28.66 6.12 4.85
C ALA A 52 27.31 6.01 5.60
N MET A 53 27.02 6.92 6.53
CA MET A 53 25.72 6.98 7.20
C MET A 53 24.58 7.28 6.23
N ILE A 54 24.76 8.28 5.36
CA ILE A 54 23.75 8.64 4.35
C ILE A 54 23.50 7.44 3.42
N SER A 55 24.57 6.79 2.95
CA SER A 55 24.48 5.59 2.12
C SER A 55 23.72 4.46 2.82
N CYS A 56 23.97 4.23 4.11
CA CYS A 56 23.27 3.21 4.89
C CYS A 56 21.76 3.50 4.98
N ILE A 57 21.37 4.77 5.20
CA ILE A 57 19.95 5.18 5.21
C ILE A 57 19.29 4.90 3.86
N PHE A 58 19.95 5.24 2.75
CA PHE A 58 19.43 4.94 1.41
C PHE A 58 19.27 3.43 1.17
N CYS A 59 20.21 2.60 1.62
CA CYS A 59 20.09 1.14 1.52
C CYS A 59 18.84 0.61 2.25
N VAL A 60 18.58 1.11 3.47
CA VAL A 60 17.38 0.71 4.24
C VAL A 60 16.09 1.10 3.51
N LEU A 61 16.04 2.31 2.94
CA LEU A 61 14.88 2.78 2.18
C LEU A 61 14.63 1.94 0.92
N ILE A 62 15.67 1.55 0.20
CA ILE A 62 15.56 0.69 -0.99
C ILE A 62 15.00 -0.69 -0.61
N VAL A 63 15.51 -1.29 0.48
CA VAL A 63 15.03 -2.59 0.97
C VAL A 63 13.56 -2.50 1.41
N ALA A 64 13.18 -1.44 2.12
CA ALA A 64 11.80 -1.23 2.53
C ALA A 64 10.87 -1.06 1.33
N PHE A 65 11.28 -0.27 0.32
CA PHE A 65 10.51 -0.10 -0.90
C PHE A 65 10.34 -1.41 -1.67
N ALA A 66 11.41 -2.19 -1.82
CA ALA A 66 11.34 -3.50 -2.47
C ALA A 66 10.40 -4.46 -1.74
N ALA A 67 10.40 -4.46 -0.41
CA ALA A 67 9.49 -5.27 0.40
C ALA A 67 8.03 -4.86 0.19
N ILE A 68 7.72 -3.56 0.16
CA ILE A 68 6.37 -3.03 -0.07
C ILE A 68 5.86 -3.41 -1.47
N VAL A 69 6.69 -3.25 -2.50
CA VAL A 69 6.34 -3.62 -3.88
C VAL A 69 6.10 -5.12 -3.99
N ASN A 70 6.93 -5.94 -3.36
CA ASN A 70 6.77 -7.39 -3.40
C ASN A 70 5.49 -7.85 -2.68
N LEU A 71 5.18 -7.27 -1.52
CA LEU A 71 3.93 -7.54 -0.79
C LEU A 71 2.70 -7.12 -1.60
N SER A 72 2.78 -5.97 -2.26
CA SER A 72 1.71 -5.46 -3.11
C SER A 72 1.48 -6.37 -4.33
N ASN A 73 2.56 -6.80 -5.00
CA ASN A 73 2.49 -7.78 -6.08
C ASN A 73 1.91 -9.12 -5.62
N LEU A 74 2.23 -9.58 -4.41
CA LEU A 74 1.66 -10.79 -3.84
C LEU A 74 0.14 -10.67 -3.64
N SER A 75 -0.32 -9.52 -3.11
CA SER A 75 -1.74 -9.25 -2.92
C SER A 75 -2.51 -9.16 -4.24
N LEU A 76 -1.94 -8.49 -5.24
CA LEU A 76 -2.48 -8.43 -6.61
C LEU A 76 -2.52 -9.82 -7.25
N LYS A 77 -1.47 -10.62 -7.12
CA LYS A 77 -1.42 -11.99 -7.65
C LYS A 77 -2.48 -12.88 -6.99
N LYS A 78 -2.72 -12.70 -5.69
CA LYS A 78 -3.77 -13.42 -4.95
C LYS A 78 -5.17 -12.99 -5.43
N ASP A 79 -5.44 -11.69 -5.55
CA ASP A 79 -6.73 -11.18 -6.02
C ASP A 79 -7.03 -11.62 -7.47
N VAL A 80 -6.01 -11.62 -8.34
CA VAL A 80 -6.14 -12.15 -9.71
C VAL A 80 -6.36 -13.65 -9.72
N SER A 81 -5.67 -14.41 -8.85
CA SER A 81 -5.87 -15.86 -8.73
C SER A 81 -7.28 -16.20 -8.25
N ASP A 82 -7.78 -15.52 -7.23
CA ASP A 82 -9.13 -15.73 -6.68
C ASP A 82 -10.20 -15.40 -7.74
N LYS A 83 -9.99 -14.35 -8.54
CA LYS A 83 -10.88 -14.00 -9.66
C LYS A 83 -10.79 -15.00 -10.81
N ASN A 84 -9.60 -15.50 -11.14
CA ASN A 84 -9.43 -16.51 -12.18
C ASN A 84 -10.10 -17.84 -11.77
N ALA A 85 -10.03 -18.24 -10.50
CA ALA A 85 -10.73 -19.43 -10.02
C ALA A 85 -12.26 -19.32 -10.15
N ILE A 86 -12.81 -18.11 -9.97
CA ILE A 86 -14.23 -17.83 -10.23
C ILE A 86 -14.53 -17.99 -11.72
N ILE A 87 -13.70 -17.41 -12.60
CA ILE A 87 -13.87 -17.51 -14.07
C ILE A 87 -13.79 -18.97 -14.53
N GLU A 88 -12.83 -19.76 -14.02
CA GLU A 88 -12.64 -21.16 -14.37
C GLU A 88 -13.84 -22.03 -13.95
N ASN A 89 -14.39 -21.78 -12.75
CA ASN A 89 -15.64 -22.42 -12.31
C ASN A 89 -16.82 -22.09 -13.24
N TYR A 90 -16.92 -20.84 -13.70
CA TYR A 90 -17.94 -20.45 -14.67
C TYR A 90 -17.72 -21.11 -16.04
N GLU A 91 -16.49 -21.15 -16.55
CA GLU A 91 -16.18 -21.85 -17.80
C GLU A 91 -16.50 -23.34 -17.72
N GLN A 92 -16.20 -23.99 -16.59
CA GLN A 92 -16.51 -25.39 -16.36
C GLN A 92 -18.03 -25.63 -16.29
N MET A 93 -18.78 -24.72 -15.66
CA MET A 93 -20.25 -24.78 -15.62
C MET A 93 -20.86 -24.61 -17.03
N VAL A 94 -20.34 -23.68 -17.83
CA VAL A 94 -20.78 -23.47 -19.21
C VAL A 94 -20.42 -24.67 -20.10
N ARG A 95 -19.23 -25.27 -19.92
CA ARG A 95 -18.83 -26.48 -20.67
C ARG A 95 -19.67 -27.70 -20.29
N THR A 96 -19.97 -27.90 -19.01
CA THR A 96 -20.83 -29.01 -18.56
C THR A 96 -22.26 -28.86 -19.07
N LEU A 97 -22.83 -27.64 -19.02
CA LEU A 97 -24.12 -27.34 -19.63
C LEU A 97 -24.10 -27.45 -21.17
N GLY A 98 -22.99 -27.08 -21.82
CA GLY A 98 -22.82 -27.19 -23.28
C GLY A 98 -22.66 -28.63 -23.79
N ILE A 99 -22.08 -29.52 -22.99
CA ILE A 99 -21.96 -30.96 -23.33
C ILE A 99 -23.33 -31.66 -23.24
N ASP A 100 -24.23 -31.21 -22.38
CA ASP A 100 -25.61 -31.71 -22.34
C ASP A 100 -26.47 -31.20 -23.51
N THR A 101 -26.12 -30.08 -24.12
CA THR A 101 -26.81 -29.52 -25.30
C THR A 101 -26.58 -30.34 -26.57
N GLU A 102 -25.37 -30.88 -26.80
CA GLU A 102 -25.14 -31.75 -27.97
C GLU A 102 -25.80 -33.12 -27.81
N ARG A 103 -25.86 -33.67 -26.58
CA ARG A 103 -26.43 -35.00 -26.32
C ARG A 103 -27.97 -35.00 -26.30
N ASN A 104 -28.61 -33.87 -25.97
CA ASN A 104 -30.08 -33.74 -25.91
C ASN A 104 -30.72 -33.05 -27.15
N SER A 105 -29.93 -32.60 -28.13
CA SER A 105 -30.44 -31.95 -29.35
C SER A 105 -31.31 -32.82 -30.28
N LYS A 106 -31.52 -34.11 -29.95
CA LYS A 106 -32.42 -35.00 -30.71
C LYS A 106 -33.82 -35.19 -30.15
N GLN A 107 -34.21 -34.54 -29.05
CA GLN A 107 -35.60 -34.72 -28.59
C GLN A 107 -36.19 -33.48 -27.93
N HIS A 108 -37.41 -33.17 -28.39
CA HIS A 108 -38.38 -32.19 -27.90
C HIS A 108 -38.22 -30.72 -28.33
N LYS A 109 -38.68 -30.44 -29.55
CA LYS A 109 -39.58 -29.31 -29.74
C LYS A 109 -40.90 -29.61 -29.01
N THR A 110 -41.08 -29.01 -27.85
CA THR A 110 -42.39 -28.88 -27.22
C THR A 110 -42.73 -27.39 -27.15
N ASN A 111 -43.82 -27.02 -27.82
CA ASN A 111 -44.38 -25.68 -27.79
C ASN A 111 -44.50 -25.19 -26.34
N GLY A 112 -43.82 -24.09 -26.00
CA GLY A 112 -43.98 -23.37 -24.74
C GLY A 112 -42.71 -23.21 -23.86
N SER A 113 -41.58 -23.83 -24.19
CA SER A 113 -40.31 -23.61 -23.46
C SER A 113 -39.44 -22.59 -24.19
N PRO A 114 -38.88 -21.56 -23.50
CA PRO A 114 -37.95 -20.61 -24.12
C PRO A 114 -36.73 -21.34 -24.70
N ASP A 115 -36.23 -20.87 -25.83
CA ASP A 115 -35.04 -21.43 -26.48
C ASP A 115 -33.82 -21.28 -25.56
N SER A 116 -32.97 -22.30 -25.47
CA SER A 116 -31.83 -22.31 -24.53
C SER A 116 -30.87 -21.14 -24.78
N ASN A 117 -30.77 -20.68 -26.03
CA ASN A 117 -29.95 -19.53 -26.39
C ASN A 117 -30.58 -18.20 -25.95
N GLU A 118 -31.91 -18.10 -25.94
CA GLU A 118 -32.61 -16.93 -25.40
C GLU A 118 -32.40 -16.82 -23.89
N LEU A 119 -32.50 -17.94 -23.16
CA LEU A 119 -32.23 -17.99 -21.71
C LEU A 119 -30.79 -17.58 -21.36
N ILE A 120 -29.81 -18.01 -22.16
CA ILE A 120 -28.39 -17.62 -21.98
C ILE A 120 -28.21 -16.11 -22.21
N ASN A 121 -28.80 -15.58 -23.27
CA ASN A 121 -28.73 -14.16 -23.58
C ASN A 121 -29.44 -13.30 -22.51
N GLU A 122 -30.59 -13.73 -22.03
CA GLU A 122 -31.31 -13.09 -20.93
C GLU A 122 -30.48 -13.08 -19.64
N ASN A 123 -29.84 -14.20 -19.30
CA ASN A 123 -28.93 -14.27 -18.14
C ASN A 123 -27.76 -13.29 -18.26
N TYR A 124 -27.15 -13.19 -19.45
CA TYR A 124 -26.07 -12.24 -19.69
C TYR A 124 -26.53 -10.78 -19.52
N GLN A 125 -27.72 -10.44 -20.02
CA GLN A 125 -28.31 -9.11 -19.84
C GLN A 125 -28.66 -8.83 -18.37
N LEU A 126 -29.16 -9.83 -17.64
CA LEU A 126 -29.46 -9.72 -16.21
C LEU A 126 -28.19 -9.47 -15.40
N LEU A 127 -27.11 -10.21 -15.65
CA LEU A 127 -25.82 -9.99 -14.99
C LEU A 127 -25.28 -8.58 -15.23
N ARG A 128 -25.38 -8.10 -16.47
CA ARG A 128 -24.97 -6.73 -16.81
C ARG A 128 -25.81 -5.70 -16.04
N LYS A 129 -27.12 -5.90 -15.94
CA LYS A 129 -28.01 -5.04 -15.15
C LYS A 129 -27.65 -5.09 -13.66
N ILE A 130 -27.45 -6.27 -13.09
CA ILE A 130 -27.05 -6.45 -11.69
C ILE A 130 -25.76 -5.68 -11.41
N SER A 131 -24.73 -5.82 -12.24
CA SER A 131 -23.46 -5.10 -12.07
C SER A 131 -23.63 -3.57 -12.11
N VAL A 132 -24.47 -3.05 -13.01
CA VAL A 132 -24.78 -1.61 -13.05
C VAL A 132 -25.52 -1.18 -11.79
N LEU A 133 -26.49 -1.98 -11.31
CA LEU A 133 -27.23 -1.69 -10.08
C LEU A 133 -26.33 -1.74 -8.84
N GLU A 134 -25.42 -2.71 -8.75
CA GLU A 134 -24.44 -2.83 -7.66
C GLU A 134 -23.53 -1.59 -7.58
N ASN A 135 -23.04 -1.12 -8.73
CA ASN A 135 -22.21 0.09 -8.79
C ASN A 135 -22.99 1.33 -8.36
N LYS A 136 -24.25 1.47 -8.81
CA LYS A 136 -25.13 2.57 -8.35
C LYS A 136 -25.41 2.49 -6.86
N MET A 137 -25.67 1.28 -6.33
CA MET A 137 -25.90 1.06 -4.91
C MET A 137 -24.66 1.37 -4.07
N LYS A 138 -23.46 1.00 -4.55
CA LYS A 138 -22.19 1.32 -3.90
C LYS A 138 -21.97 2.83 -3.82
N LEU A 139 -22.26 3.56 -4.90
CA LEU A 139 -22.21 5.01 -4.93
C LEU A 139 -23.19 5.63 -3.91
N ILE A 140 -24.44 5.18 -3.89
CA ILE A 140 -25.47 5.65 -2.95
C ILE A 140 -25.05 5.39 -1.49
N LYS A 141 -24.57 4.18 -1.18
CA LYS A 141 -24.08 3.83 0.17
C LYS A 141 -22.92 4.71 0.60
N HIS A 142 -22.00 5.01 -0.31
CA HIS A 142 -20.86 5.88 -0.04
C HIS A 142 -21.29 7.34 0.19
N GLU A 143 -22.04 7.91 -0.75
CA GLU A 143 -22.41 9.33 -0.76
C GLU A 143 -23.30 9.68 0.44
N TYR A 144 -24.38 8.91 0.61
CA TYR A 144 -25.37 9.12 1.66
C TYR A 144 -25.02 8.42 2.97
N GLY A 145 -23.89 7.72 3.04
CA GLY A 145 -23.42 7.04 4.25
C GLY A 145 -24.38 5.95 4.76
N ILE A 146 -25.08 5.28 3.85
CA ILE A 146 -26.06 4.24 4.18
C ILE A 146 -25.33 2.91 4.45
N LYS A 147 -25.53 2.35 5.64
CA LYS A 147 -25.01 1.04 6.05
C LYS A 147 -26.16 0.04 6.12
N VAL A 148 -25.91 -1.16 5.61
CA VAL A 148 -26.84 -2.29 5.74
C VAL A 148 -26.29 -3.18 6.84
N ILE A 149 -27.11 -3.47 7.85
CA ILE A 149 -26.77 -4.37 8.96
C ILE A 149 -27.63 -5.61 8.80
N ASP A 150 -27.00 -6.76 8.70
CA ASP A 150 -27.64 -8.08 8.66
C ASP A 150 -27.40 -8.77 10.00
N ASP A 151 -28.47 -9.12 10.71
CA ASP A 151 -28.40 -9.87 11.97
C ASP A 151 -28.71 -11.38 11.80
N GLY A 152 -28.88 -11.85 10.56
CA GLY A 152 -29.23 -13.21 10.19
C GLY A 152 -30.73 -13.53 10.25
N LYS A 153 -31.56 -12.65 10.82
CA LYS A 153 -33.03 -12.75 10.84
C LYS A 153 -33.72 -11.59 10.14
N SER A 154 -33.06 -10.44 10.03
CA SER A 154 -33.61 -9.22 9.45
C SER A 154 -32.50 -8.32 8.91
N TYR A 155 -32.87 -7.52 7.91
CA TYR A 155 -32.01 -6.51 7.32
C TYR A 155 -32.41 -5.13 7.82
N TYR A 156 -31.45 -4.41 8.39
CA TYR A 156 -31.63 -3.04 8.85
C TYR A 156 -30.82 -2.06 7.98
N LEU A 157 -31.40 -0.89 7.73
CA LEU A 157 -30.72 0.21 7.03
C LEU A 157 -30.43 1.32 8.03
N GLN A 158 -29.16 1.69 8.17
CA GLN A 158 -28.71 2.83 8.97
C GLN A 158 -28.25 3.94 8.02
N ALA A 159 -28.93 5.10 8.04
CA ALA A 159 -28.71 6.18 7.09
C ALA A 159 -28.56 7.55 7.78
N ASN A 160 -27.68 7.63 8.79
CA ASN A 160 -27.56 8.77 9.70
C ASN A 160 -27.48 10.16 9.01
N LYS A 161 -26.84 10.26 7.83
CA LYS A 161 -26.75 11.53 7.08
C LYS A 161 -28.09 11.93 6.46
N VAL A 162 -28.86 10.96 5.94
CA VAL A 162 -30.19 11.17 5.37
C VAL A 162 -31.18 11.50 6.49
N ASP A 163 -31.09 10.79 7.62
CA ASP A 163 -31.91 11.08 8.81
C ASP A 163 -31.63 12.48 9.35
N SER A 164 -30.36 12.90 9.40
CA SER A 164 -29.97 14.26 9.79
C SER A 164 -30.43 15.32 8.79
N ALA A 165 -30.47 15.02 7.50
CA ALA A 165 -30.99 15.92 6.47
C ALA A 165 -32.52 16.06 6.53
N LEU A 166 -33.23 14.97 6.85
CA LEU A 166 -34.67 14.99 7.12
C LEU A 166 -35.00 15.83 8.35
N MET A 167 -34.15 15.82 9.38
CA MET A 167 -34.28 16.70 10.57
C MET A 167 -34.18 18.20 10.25
N LEU A 168 -33.58 18.59 9.10
CA LEU A 168 -33.46 19.99 8.68
C LEU A 168 -34.74 20.51 8.00
N LEU A 169 -35.66 19.63 7.59
CA LEU A 169 -36.92 20.02 6.97
C LEU A 169 -37.93 20.44 8.03
N ASP A 170 -38.46 21.65 7.92
CA ASP A 170 -39.37 22.25 8.93
C ASP A 170 -40.59 21.37 9.27
N VAL A 171 -41.05 20.55 8.33
CA VAL A 171 -42.22 19.65 8.49
C VAL A 171 -41.96 18.50 9.48
N TYR A 172 -40.70 18.08 9.63
CA TYR A 172 -40.32 16.92 10.46
C TYR A 172 -39.65 17.31 11.77
N ARG A 173 -39.36 18.60 11.98
CA ARG A 173 -38.66 19.12 13.17
C ARG A 173 -39.38 18.78 14.47
N ASP A 174 -40.71 18.87 14.48
CA ASP A 174 -41.52 18.66 15.69
C ASP A 174 -41.91 17.19 15.92
N LYS A 175 -41.51 16.30 15.00
CA LYS A 175 -41.87 14.87 15.01
C LYS A 175 -40.72 13.96 15.41
N ILE A 176 -39.51 14.49 15.53
CA ILE A 176 -38.29 13.71 15.79
C ILE A 176 -37.79 14.01 17.21
N HIS A 177 -37.69 12.97 18.03
CA HIS A 177 -37.28 13.06 19.44
C HIS A 177 -36.12 12.11 19.71
N TYR A 178 -35.13 12.54 20.47
CA TYR A 178 -34.01 11.66 20.86
C TYR A 178 -34.37 10.84 22.09
N ASP A 179 -34.37 9.51 21.99
CA ASP A 179 -34.50 8.63 23.13
C ASP A 179 -33.13 8.42 23.78
N VAL A 180 -32.92 9.13 24.89
CA VAL A 180 -31.67 9.12 25.66
C VAL A 180 -31.34 7.73 26.22
N LYS A 181 -32.33 6.88 26.48
CA LYS A 181 -32.11 5.54 27.05
C LYS A 181 -31.62 4.56 25.99
N LYS A 182 -32.15 4.65 24.78
CA LYS A 182 -31.76 3.79 23.64
C LYS A 182 -30.61 4.37 22.81
N LYS A 183 -30.30 5.65 23.01
CA LYS A 183 -29.33 6.43 22.23
C LYS A 183 -29.69 6.50 20.73
N GLU A 184 -30.97 6.49 20.41
CA GLU A 184 -31.51 6.47 19.05
C GLU A 184 -32.50 7.62 18.84
N TRP A 185 -32.63 8.08 17.59
CA TRP A 185 -33.64 9.07 17.20
C TRP A 185 -34.96 8.36 16.86
N ILE A 186 -36.06 8.80 17.47
CA ILE A 186 -37.40 8.24 17.28
C ILE A 186 -38.26 9.23 16.51
N VAL A 187 -38.90 8.75 15.45
CA VAL A 187 -39.87 9.53 14.65
C VAL A 187 -41.28 9.16 15.10
N VAL A 188 -42.03 10.14 15.61
CA VAL A 188 -43.43 9.98 16.01
C VAL A 188 -44.33 10.52 14.90
N ARG A 189 -45.34 9.75 14.51
CA ARG A 189 -46.23 10.06 13.38
C ARG A 189 -47.19 11.20 13.69
#